data_AF-A0A943S8T8-F1
#
_entry.id   AF-A0A943S8T8-F1
#
_cell.length_a   1.000
_cell.length_b   1.000
_cell.length_c   1.000
_cell.angle_alpha   90.00
_cell.angle_beta   90.00
_cell.angle_gamma   90.00
#
_symmetry.space_group_name_H-M   'P 1'
#
loop_
_entity.id
_entity.type
_entity.pdbx_description
1 polymer ?
#
loop_
_entity_poly.entity_id
_entity_poly.type
_entity_poly.pdbx_seq_one_letter_code
_entity_poly.pdbx_strand_id
1 'polypeptide(L)'
;MSAKIYDISMYITNELPKVVITNDLIVTVNNRKSAVLNVQAMLTEVEKKSNAGELSEEDTSEIAIMEKALKILVGGKSADAINELDLPLPEYKKVYETIMAAATGEDPESLKETP
;
A
#
# COMPACT_ATOMS: atom_id res chain seq x y z
N MET A 1 25.12 -24.77 -30.67
CA MET A 1 24.39 -23.53 -30.39
C MET A 1 24.99 -22.89 -29.15
N SER A 2 25.41 -21.63 -29.18
CA SER A 2 25.91 -20.92 -27.99
C SER A 2 24.75 -20.32 -27.22
N ALA A 3 24.74 -20.45 -25.89
CA ALA A 3 23.74 -19.83 -25.04
C ALA A 3 23.86 -18.30 -25.09
N LYS A 4 22.72 -17.60 -25.15
CA LYS A 4 22.66 -16.13 -25.05
C LYS A 4 22.54 -15.73 -23.57
N ILE A 5 23.34 -14.76 -23.14
CA ILE A 5 23.23 -14.13 -21.82
C ILE A 5 22.41 -12.85 -21.97
N TYR A 6 21.40 -12.69 -21.10
CA TYR A 6 20.63 -11.46 -20.97
C TYR A 6 20.94 -10.84 -19.61
N ASP A 7 21.51 -9.63 -19.58
CA ASP A 7 21.80 -8.90 -18.34
C ASP A 7 20.70 -7.87 -18.09
N ILE A 8 20.03 -7.99 -16.93
CA ILE A 8 18.96 -7.10 -16.48
C ILE A 8 19.32 -6.32 -15.22
N SER A 9 20.58 -6.43 -14.75
CA SER A 9 21.02 -5.85 -13.47
C SER A 9 20.78 -4.34 -13.38
N MET A 10 20.88 -3.63 -14.50
CA MET A 10 20.59 -2.19 -14.60
C MET A 10 19.15 -1.80 -14.23
N TYR A 11 18.20 -2.74 -14.31
CA TYR A 11 16.79 -2.49 -13.95
C TYR A 11 16.50 -2.79 -12.47
N ILE A 12 17.46 -3.28 -11.70
CA ILE A 12 17.28 -3.69 -10.30
C ILE A 12 17.95 -2.66 -9.37
N THR A 13 17.18 -1.70 -8.88
CA THR A 13 17.70 -0.63 -8.00
C THR A 13 17.78 -1.06 -6.52
N ASN A 14 16.89 -1.97 -6.08
CA ASN A 14 16.70 -2.36 -4.68
C ASN A 14 16.31 -1.22 -3.71
N GLU A 15 16.07 -0.02 -4.22
CA GLU A 15 15.61 1.12 -3.43
C GLU A 15 14.10 1.06 -3.21
N LEU A 16 13.66 1.54 -2.04
CA LEU A 16 12.24 1.58 -1.68
C LEU A 16 11.68 2.99 -1.94
N PRO A 17 10.48 3.11 -2.53
CA PRO A 17 9.83 4.39 -2.72
C PRO A 17 9.53 5.08 -1.39
N LYS A 18 9.47 6.41 -1.41
CA LYS A 18 9.12 7.24 -0.26
C LYS A 18 7.92 8.10 -0.59
N VAL A 19 7.01 8.24 0.36
CA VAL A 19 5.84 9.11 0.27
C VAL A 19 5.95 10.18 1.34
N VAL A 20 5.82 11.44 0.92
CA VAL A 20 5.75 12.60 1.81
C VAL A 20 4.28 12.84 2.12
N ILE A 21 3.90 12.70 3.39
CA ILE A 21 2.50 12.86 3.84
C ILE A 21 2.31 14.27 4.40
N THR A 22 3.25 14.72 5.23
CA THR A 22 3.35 16.09 5.72
C THR A 22 4.81 16.54 5.66
N ASN A 23 5.08 17.81 6.02
CA ASN A 23 6.45 18.31 6.13
C ASN A 23 7.31 17.51 7.12
N ASP A 24 6.67 16.89 8.13
CA ASP A 24 7.33 16.18 9.22
C ASP A 24 7.18 14.65 9.14
N LEU A 25 6.33 14.14 8.24
CA LEU A 25 6.08 12.70 8.07
C LEU A 25 6.41 12.24 6.65
N ILE A 26 7.53 11.52 6.53
CA ILE A 26 7.96 10.83 5.33
C ILE A 26 8.01 9.34 5.63
N VAL A 27 7.29 8.54 4.84
CA VAL A 27 7.23 7.09 5.02
C VAL A 27 7.94 6.38 3.89
N THR A 28 8.58 5.27 4.20
CA THR A 28 9.17 4.36 3.21
C THR A 28 8.18 3.25 2.91
N VAL A 29 7.89 3.02 1.64
CA VAL A 29 6.90 2.04 1.17
C VAL A 29 7.61 0.76 0.77
N ASN A 30 7.18 -0.35 1.37
CA ASN A 30 7.64 -1.69 1.08
C ASN A 30 6.97 -2.21 -0.21
N ASN A 31 7.55 -1.85 -1.35
CA ASN A 31 7.13 -2.34 -2.67
C ASN A 31 7.69 -3.75 -3.01
N ARG A 32 8.20 -4.50 -2.03
CA ARG A 32 8.70 -5.85 -2.28
C ARG A 32 7.53 -6.76 -2.65
N LYS A 33 7.75 -7.66 -3.62
CA LYS A 33 6.77 -8.65 -4.10
C LYS A 33 5.98 -9.32 -2.96
N SER A 34 6.66 -9.74 -1.88
CA SER A 34 6.02 -10.41 -0.75
C SER A 34 5.03 -9.51 -0.01
N ALA A 35 5.34 -8.22 0.17
CA ALA A 35 4.44 -7.28 0.83
C ALA A 35 3.19 -7.01 -0.03
N VAL A 36 3.38 -6.77 -1.33
CA VAL A 36 2.28 -6.57 -2.28
C VAL A 36 1.35 -7.78 -2.33
N LEU A 37 1.91 -8.99 -2.42
CA LEU A 37 1.11 -10.23 -2.40
C LEU A 37 0.36 -10.42 -1.08
N ASN A 38 0.96 -10.03 0.05
CA ASN A 38 0.31 -10.12 1.35
C ASN A 38 -0.90 -9.20 1.44
N VAL A 39 -0.80 -7.96 0.94
CA VAL A 39 -1.95 -7.04 0.85
C VAL A 39 -3.05 -7.62 -0.05
N GLN A 40 -2.71 -8.11 -1.24
CA GLN A 40 -3.69 -8.70 -2.17
C GLN A 40 -4.39 -9.93 -1.57
N ALA A 41 -3.64 -10.80 -0.88
CA ALA A 41 -4.19 -11.95 -0.18
C ALA A 41 -5.14 -11.51 0.94
N MET A 42 -4.73 -10.54 1.75
CA MET A 42 -5.54 -9.97 2.82
C MET A 42 -6.86 -9.38 2.27
N LEU A 43 -6.82 -8.57 1.21
CA LEU A 43 -8.03 -8.02 0.58
C LEU A 43 -8.96 -9.13 0.08
N THR A 44 -8.40 -10.13 -0.60
CA THR A 44 -9.16 -11.30 -1.09
C THR A 44 -9.80 -12.08 0.06
N GLU A 45 -9.09 -12.25 1.17
CA GLU A 45 -9.60 -12.95 2.36
C GLU A 45 -10.73 -12.17 3.04
N VAL A 46 -10.60 -10.85 3.15
CA VAL A 46 -11.64 -9.99 3.72
C VAL A 46 -12.90 -10.05 2.87
N GLU A 47 -12.78 -9.93 1.55
CA GLU A 47 -13.93 -10.06 0.63
C GLU A 47 -14.65 -11.40 0.79
N LYS A 48 -13.90 -12.51 0.82
CA LYS A 48 -14.47 -13.86 0.98
C LYS A 48 -15.21 -14.02 2.30
N LYS A 49 -14.58 -13.62 3.41
CA LYS A 49 -15.15 -13.80 4.76
C LYS A 49 -16.31 -12.81 5.01
N SER A 50 -16.25 -11.62 4.44
CA SER A 50 -17.37 -10.66 4.44
C SER A 50 -18.60 -11.27 3.74
N ASN A 51 -18.41 -11.87 2.57
CA ASN A 51 -19.49 -12.54 1.84
C ASN A 51 -20.03 -13.79 2.56
N ALA A 52 -19.21 -14.44 3.38
CA ALA A 52 -19.59 -15.60 4.20
C ALA A 52 -20.22 -15.21 5.56
N GLY A 53 -20.24 -13.92 5.93
CA GLY A 53 -20.71 -13.47 7.24
C GLY A 53 -19.80 -13.84 8.41
N GLU A 54 -18.51 -14.10 8.15
CA GLU A 54 -17.52 -14.57 9.12
C GLU A 54 -16.69 -13.44 9.77
N LEU A 55 -16.92 -12.19 9.36
CA LEU A 55 -16.26 -11.01 9.91
C LEU A 55 -17.27 -10.04 10.51
N SER A 56 -16.84 -9.32 11.55
CA SER A 56 -17.59 -8.22 12.12
C SER A 56 -17.65 -7.03 11.15
N GLU A 57 -18.64 -6.13 11.30
CA GLU A 57 -18.69 -4.87 10.55
C GLU A 57 -17.45 -3.99 10.77
N GLU A 58 -16.83 -4.11 11.95
CA GLU A 58 -15.60 -3.40 12.29
C GLU A 58 -14.40 -3.94 11.49
N ASP A 59 -14.31 -5.27 11.34
CA ASP A 59 -13.26 -5.95 10.57
C ASP A 59 -13.34 -5.74 9.06
N THR A 60 -14.55 -5.49 8.53
CA THR A 60 -14.81 -5.23 7.12
C THR A 60 -14.95 -3.76 6.79
N SER A 61 -14.87 -2.88 7.79
CA SER A 61 -14.90 -1.44 7.57
C SER A 61 -13.74 -1.04 6.65
N GLU A 62 -14.02 -0.10 5.75
CA GLU A 62 -13.03 0.42 4.81
C GLU A 62 -11.78 0.93 5.54
N ILE A 63 -11.98 1.59 6.69
CA ILE A 63 -10.88 2.10 7.54
C ILE A 63 -10.02 0.97 8.09
N ALA A 64 -10.62 -0.08 8.65
CA ALA A 64 -9.85 -1.21 9.20
C ALA A 64 -9.04 -1.94 8.12
N ILE A 65 -9.60 -2.03 6.90
CA ILE A 65 -8.89 -2.61 5.75
C ILE A 65 -7.70 -1.73 5.36
N MET A 66 -7.91 -0.42 5.25
CA MET A 66 -6.85 0.54 4.92
C MET A 66 -5.73 0.53 5.96
N GLU A 67 -6.04 0.51 7.25
CA GLU A 67 -5.05 0.43 8.32
C GLU A 67 -4.21 -0.85 8.26
N LYS A 68 -4.86 -2.01 8.03
CA LYS A 68 -4.16 -3.30 7.90
C LYS A 68 -3.21 -3.28 6.69
N ALA A 69 -3.64 -2.73 5.56
CA ALA A 69 -2.80 -2.58 4.37
C ALA A 69 -1.62 -1.62 4.62
N LEU A 70 -1.85 -0.46 5.25
CA LEU A 70 -0.78 0.47 5.63
C LEU A 70 0.25 -0.19 6.55
N LYS A 71 -0.18 -0.96 7.55
CA LYS A 71 0.74 -1.69 8.45
C LYS A 71 1.65 -2.66 7.69
N ILE A 72 1.15 -3.30 6.63
CA ILE A 72 1.94 -4.20 5.77
C ILE A 72 2.93 -3.40 4.92
N LEU A 73 2.50 -2.27 4.36
CA LEU A 73 3.28 -1.52 3.36
C LEU A 73 4.28 -0.54 3.97
N VAL A 74 3.97 0.17 5.05
CA VAL A 74 4.86 1.18 5.65
C VAL A 74 5.37 0.77 7.04
N GLY A 75 4.90 -0.37 7.55
CA GLY A 75 5.23 -0.89 8.88
C GLY A 75 4.40 -0.24 9.99
N GLY A 76 4.29 -0.93 11.13
CA GLY A 76 3.44 -0.52 12.25
C GLY A 76 3.72 0.91 12.73
N LYS A 77 4.97 1.25 13.00
CA LYS A 77 5.35 2.60 13.49
C LYS A 77 4.89 3.72 12.55
N SER A 78 5.06 3.53 11.24
CA SER A 78 4.66 4.54 10.25
C SER A 78 3.15 4.61 10.12
N ALA A 79 2.47 3.46 10.11
CA ALA A 79 1.01 3.40 10.05
C ALA A 79 0.36 4.05 11.27
N ASP A 80 0.87 3.79 12.47
CA ASP A 80 0.39 4.41 13.71
C ASP A 80 0.57 5.95 13.65
N ALA A 81 1.73 6.43 13.16
CA ALA A 81 1.97 7.86 12.97
C ALA A 81 1.04 8.51 11.93
N ILE A 82 0.61 7.79 10.89
CA ILE A 82 -0.39 8.28 9.93
C ILE A 82 -1.75 8.41 10.62
N ASN A 83 -2.15 7.40 11.40
CA ASN A 83 -3.44 7.39 12.09
C ASN A 83 -3.54 8.49 13.16
N GLU A 84 -2.43 8.79 13.86
CA GLU A 84 -2.34 9.86 14.84
C GLU A 84 -2.52 11.27 14.25
N LEU A 85 -2.40 11.43 12.91
CA LEU A 85 -2.69 12.70 12.26
C LEU A 85 -4.18 13.06 12.28
N ASP A 86 -5.06 12.08 12.53
CA ASP A 86 -6.52 12.26 12.56
C ASP A 86 -7.05 13.04 11.34
N LEU A 87 -6.55 12.64 10.16
CA LEU A 87 -6.86 13.32 8.90
C LEU A 87 -8.35 13.19 8.57
N PRO A 88 -8.95 14.20 7.90
CA PRO A 88 -10.25 14.03 7.26
C PRO A 88 -10.25 12.79 6.36
N LEU A 89 -11.34 12.02 6.37
CA LEU A 89 -11.45 10.76 5.62
C LEU A 89 -10.99 10.85 4.15
N PRO A 90 -11.33 11.90 3.37
CA PRO A 90 -10.84 12.02 1.99
C PRO A 90 -9.30 12.10 1.88
N GLU A 91 -8.65 12.78 2.82
CA GLU A 91 -7.20 12.92 2.86
C GLU A 91 -6.53 11.61 3.29
N TYR A 92 -7.10 10.92 4.28
CA TYR A 92 -6.61 9.60 4.71
C TYR A 92 -6.71 8.56 3.59
N LYS A 93 -7.82 8.56 2.82
CA LYS A 93 -7.95 7.74 1.61
C LYS A 93 -6.87 8.07 0.58
N LYS A 94 -6.59 9.35 0.35
CA LYS A 94 -5.54 9.75 -0.59
C LYS A 94 -4.16 9.26 -0.18
N VAL A 95 -3.85 9.29 1.12
CA VAL A 95 -2.61 8.71 1.66
C VAL A 95 -2.54 7.21 1.38
N TYR A 96 -3.61 6.48 1.69
CA TYR A 96 -3.70 5.05 1.40
C TYR A 96 -3.49 4.72 -0.08
N GLU A 97 -4.22 5.39 -0.97
CA GLU A 97 -4.12 5.21 -2.43
C GLU A 97 -2.70 5.49 -2.95
N THR A 98 -2.08 6.57 -2.46
CA THR A 98 -0.72 6.96 -2.84
C THR A 98 0.30 5.90 -2.42
N ILE A 99 0.15 5.34 -1.21
CA ILE A 99 1.03 4.27 -0.70
C ILE A 99 0.81 2.97 -1.48
N MET A 100 -0.45 2.62 -1.80
CA MET A 100 -0.78 1.46 -2.64
C MET A 100 -0.16 1.57 -4.03
N ALA A 101 -0.33 2.71 -4.71
CA ALA A 101 0.24 2.96 -6.03
C ALA A 101 1.78 2.86 -6.01
N ALA A 102 2.42 3.49 -5.01
CA ALA A 102 3.87 3.37 -4.82
C ALA A 102 4.32 1.92 -4.57
N ALA A 103 3.50 1.10 -3.92
CA ALA A 103 3.81 -0.31 -3.68
C ALA A 103 3.63 -1.18 -4.94
N THR A 104 2.64 -0.88 -5.79
CA THR A 104 2.38 -1.64 -7.03
C THR A 104 3.20 -1.15 -8.23
N GLY A 105 3.91 -0.03 -8.09
CA GLY A 105 4.69 0.58 -9.16
C GLY A 105 3.83 1.41 -10.12
N GLU A 106 2.60 1.76 -9.71
CA GLU A 106 1.74 2.71 -10.38
C GLU A 106 2.16 4.14 -10.00
N ASP A 107 1.97 5.08 -10.93
CA ASP A 107 2.27 6.49 -10.67
C ASP A 107 1.14 7.11 -9.81
N PRO A 108 1.41 7.57 -8.58
CA PRO A 108 0.39 8.19 -7.74
C PRO A 108 -0.19 9.48 -8.35
N GLU A 109 0.54 10.15 -9.23
CA GLU A 109 0.06 11.35 -9.93
C GLU A 109 -0.94 11.03 -11.04
N SER A 110 -0.97 9.78 -11.52
CA SER A 110 -1.99 9.31 -12.46
C SER A 110 -3.38 9.15 -11.81
N LEU A 111 -3.45 9.19 -10.48
CA LEU A 111 -4.68 9.17 -9.69
C LEU A 111 -5.33 10.57 -9.55
N LYS A 112 -4.95 11.56 -10.36
CA LYS A 112 -5.70 12.83 -10.44
C LYS A 112 -7.01 12.57 -11.16
N GLU A 113 -8.12 12.75 -10.45
CA GLU A 113 -9.46 12.67 -11.02
C GLU A 113 -9.59 13.61 -12.24
N THR A 114 -10.11 13.06 -13.33
CA THR A 114 -10.65 13.85 -14.44
C THR A 114 -11.68 14.86 -13.91
N PRO A 115 -11.66 16.11 -14.39
CA PRO A 115 -12.55 17.18 -13.93
C PRO A 115 -14.04 16.91 -14.20
#